data_AF-A0A3D2VML5-F1
#
_entry.id   AF-A0A3D2VML5-F1
#
_cell.length_a   1.000
_cell.length_b   1.000
_cell.length_c   1.000
_cell.angle_alpha   90.00
_cell.angle_beta   90.00
_cell.angle_gamma   90.00
#
_symmetry.space_group_name_H-M   'P 1'
#
loop_
_entity.id
_entity.type
_entity.pdbx_description
1 polymer ?
#
loop_
_entity_poly.entity_id
_entity_poly.type
_entity_poly.pdbx_seq_one_letter_code
_entity_poly.pdbx_strand_id
1 'polypeptide(L)'
;MRIFVPATPNDLRLLADDQPWPPVLREGVMADQALAAWAEAVDEEELALAALSRAADLAIDLASTGVRVVVVMQAEPSTLHALAEPPGATEVSGLRARDVAAFYVDSDDAAESVLVVRAALNDNDEDLVVTLLDELDGFDLQWFAPEEIGDLCRRFSV
;
A
#
# COMPACT_ATOMS: atom_id res chain seq x y z
N MET A 1 -11.58 2.86 -11.02
CA MET A 1 -11.62 3.29 -9.61
C MET A 1 -10.21 3.28 -9.06
N ARG A 2 -9.87 4.25 -8.22
CA ARG A 2 -8.53 4.31 -7.62
C ARG A 2 -8.45 3.37 -6.42
N ILE A 3 -7.46 2.50 -6.44
CA ILE A 3 -7.17 1.54 -5.36
C ILE A 3 -5.70 1.69 -4.93
N PHE A 4 -5.44 1.44 -3.65
CA PHE A 4 -4.13 1.50 -3.02
C PHE A 4 -3.79 0.09 -2.53
N VAL A 5 -2.79 -0.53 -3.14
CA VAL A 5 -2.50 -1.94 -2.96
C VAL A 5 -1.17 -2.10 -2.23
N PRO A 6 -1.14 -2.70 -1.02
CA PRO A 6 0.10 -3.04 -0.34
C PRO A 6 0.88 -4.08 -1.17
N ALA A 7 2.17 -3.82 -1.31
CA ALA A 7 3.05 -4.54 -2.22
C ALA A 7 4.39 -4.85 -1.59
N THR A 8 5.15 -5.69 -2.27
CA THR A 8 6.54 -6.00 -1.98
C THR A 8 7.42 -5.49 -3.12
N PRO A 9 8.73 -5.29 -2.87
CA PRO A 9 9.69 -5.07 -3.95
C PRO A 9 9.66 -6.13 -5.07
N ASN A 10 9.31 -7.38 -4.75
CA ASN A 10 9.17 -8.43 -5.76
C ASN A 10 7.96 -8.18 -6.68
N ASP A 11 6.87 -7.63 -6.16
CA ASP A 11 5.70 -7.32 -6.99
C ASP A 11 5.99 -6.22 -8.00
N LEU A 12 6.82 -5.23 -7.62
CA LEU A 12 7.30 -4.20 -8.55
C LEU A 12 8.09 -4.81 -9.70
N ARG A 13 8.91 -5.85 -9.44
CA ARG A 13 9.62 -6.58 -10.50
C ARG A 13 8.67 -7.31 -11.43
N LEU A 14 7.65 -7.97 -10.88
CA LEU A 14 6.63 -8.64 -11.69
C LEU A 14 5.88 -7.64 -12.59
N LEU A 15 5.51 -6.48 -12.05
CA LEU A 15 4.94 -5.39 -12.83
C LEU A 15 5.90 -4.87 -13.91
N ALA A 16 7.18 -4.69 -13.59
CA ALA A 16 8.18 -4.18 -14.53
C ALA A 16 8.38 -5.13 -15.72
N ASP A 17 8.24 -6.44 -15.49
CA ASP A 17 8.34 -7.47 -16.51
C ASP A 17 7.01 -7.72 -17.26
N ASP A 18 5.97 -6.88 -17.03
CA ASP A 18 4.58 -7.05 -17.51
C ASP A 18 4.02 -8.46 -17.22
N GLN A 19 4.51 -9.09 -16.15
CA GLN A 19 3.98 -10.35 -15.67
C GLN A 19 2.67 -10.09 -14.94
N PRO A 20 1.70 -11.03 -15.04
CA PRO A 20 0.51 -10.92 -14.23
C PRO A 20 0.92 -10.88 -12.75
N TRP A 21 0.39 -9.90 -12.02
CA TRP A 21 0.49 -9.90 -10.57
C TRP A 21 -0.01 -11.26 -10.04
N PRO A 22 0.61 -11.84 -8.99
CA PRO A 22 0.23 -13.16 -8.50
C PRO A 22 -1.29 -13.30 -8.38
N PRO A 23 -1.87 -14.46 -8.76
CA PRO A 23 -3.32 -14.65 -8.80
C PRO A 23 -3.98 -14.66 -7.41
N VAL A 24 -3.20 -14.49 -6.35
CA VAL A 24 -3.67 -14.41 -4.98
C VAL A 24 -4.41 -13.08 -4.82
N LEU A 25 -5.67 -13.14 -4.41
CA LEU A 25 -6.45 -11.98 -4.02
C LEU A 25 -5.66 -11.23 -2.95
N ARG A 26 -5.34 -9.96 -3.22
CA ARG A 26 -4.74 -9.08 -2.21
C ARG A 26 -5.79 -8.13 -1.69
N GLU A 27 -5.77 -7.94 -0.39
CA GLU A 27 -6.46 -6.82 0.23
C GLU A 27 -5.75 -5.53 -0.19
N GLY A 28 -6.53 -4.61 -0.73
CA GLY A 28 -6.16 -3.22 -0.97
C GLY A 28 -7.23 -2.30 -0.41
N VAL A 29 -7.00 -1.00 -0.56
CA VAL A 29 -7.89 0.04 -0.06
C VAL A 29 -8.45 0.83 -1.24
N MET A 30 -9.77 0.77 -1.41
CA MET A 30 -10.52 1.52 -2.40
C MET A 30 -10.89 2.89 -1.86
N ALA A 31 -10.57 3.94 -2.62
CA ALA A 31 -11.01 5.30 -2.34
C ALA A 31 -12.50 5.47 -2.71
N ASP A 32 -13.40 4.99 -1.84
CA ASP A 32 -14.85 4.99 -2.06
C ASP A 32 -15.62 5.80 -1.00
N GLN A 33 -16.96 5.78 -1.11
CA GLN A 33 -17.82 6.51 -0.18
C GLN A 33 -17.82 5.93 1.23
N ALA A 34 -17.59 4.62 1.40
CA ALA A 34 -17.53 4.00 2.71
C ALA A 34 -16.28 4.48 3.46
N LEU A 35 -15.13 4.51 2.78
CA LEU A 35 -13.91 5.07 3.34
C LEU A 35 -14.04 6.57 3.58
N ALA A 36 -14.63 7.32 2.66
CA ALA A 36 -14.81 8.77 2.82
C ALA A 36 -15.64 9.10 4.08
N ALA A 37 -16.73 8.35 4.31
CA ALA A 37 -17.56 8.54 5.50
C ALA A 37 -16.83 8.16 6.80
N TRP A 38 -16.01 7.12 6.77
CA TRP A 38 -15.24 6.67 7.93
C TRP A 38 -14.08 7.62 8.27
N ALA A 39 -13.37 8.09 7.25
CA ALA A 39 -12.23 9.00 7.40
C ALA A 39 -12.65 10.48 7.55
N GLU A 40 -13.95 10.77 7.49
CA GLU A 40 -14.50 12.13 7.44
C GLU A 40 -13.91 12.99 6.30
N ALA A 41 -13.46 12.36 5.21
CA ALA A 41 -12.80 13.03 4.10
C ALA A 41 -13.77 13.95 3.35
N VAL A 42 -13.40 15.23 3.19
CA VAL A 42 -14.28 16.23 2.55
C VAL A 42 -14.04 16.40 1.05
N ASP A 43 -12.94 15.85 0.52
CA ASP A 43 -12.59 15.90 -0.89
C ASP A 43 -11.79 14.66 -1.36
N GLU A 44 -11.42 14.65 -2.64
CA GLU A 44 -10.68 13.55 -3.26
C GLU A 44 -9.23 13.41 -2.76
N GLU A 45 -8.64 14.49 -2.25
CA GLU A 45 -7.27 14.52 -1.76
C GLU A 45 -7.20 13.87 -0.38
N GLU A 46 -8.08 14.27 0.54
CA GLU A 46 -8.20 13.64 1.86
C GLU A 46 -8.59 12.17 1.75
N LEU A 47 -9.49 11.83 0.82
CA LEU A 47 -9.88 10.43 0.60
C LEU A 47 -8.70 9.59 0.06
N ALA A 48 -7.90 10.16 -0.84
CA ALA A 48 -6.70 9.50 -1.35
C ALA A 48 -5.64 9.33 -0.26
N LEU A 49 -5.47 10.32 0.61
CA LEU A 49 -4.56 10.24 1.75
C LEU A 49 -5.00 9.16 2.75
N ALA A 50 -6.29 9.12 3.10
CA ALA A 50 -6.83 8.09 3.99
C ALA A 50 -6.64 6.68 3.43
N ALA A 51 -6.86 6.50 2.12
CA ALA A 51 -6.62 5.23 1.45
C ALA A 51 -5.13 4.85 1.41
N LEU A 52 -4.24 5.84 1.19
CA LEU A 52 -2.80 5.66 1.21
C LEU A 52 -2.30 5.25 2.59
N SER A 53 -2.66 5.98 3.65
CA SER A 53 -2.24 5.67 5.03
C SER A 53 -2.67 4.25 5.42
N ARG A 54 -3.93 3.91 5.16
CA ARG A 54 -4.45 2.57 5.48
C ARG A 54 -3.78 1.45 4.66
N ALA A 55 -3.45 1.71 3.39
CA ALA A 55 -2.68 0.76 2.59
C ALA A 55 -1.21 0.66 3.04
N ALA A 56 -0.64 1.73 3.59
CA ALA A 56 0.70 1.75 4.16
C ALA A 56 0.78 0.87 5.41
N ASP A 57 -0.24 0.92 6.28
CA ASP A 57 -0.33 0.05 7.46
C ASP A 57 -0.36 -1.43 7.05
N LEU A 58 -1.20 -1.78 6.08
CA LEU A 58 -1.24 -3.14 5.52
C LEU A 58 0.09 -3.57 4.88
N ALA A 59 0.88 -2.62 4.37
CA ALA A 59 2.17 -2.91 3.76
C ALA A 59 3.24 -3.28 4.80
N ILE A 60 3.06 -2.97 6.09
CA ILE A 60 4.02 -3.32 7.17
C ILE A 60 4.18 -4.84 7.29
N ASP A 61 3.08 -5.59 7.16
CA ASP A 61 3.10 -7.06 7.16
C ASP A 61 3.91 -7.63 5.99
N LEU A 62 3.96 -6.92 4.87
CA LEU A 62 4.71 -7.29 3.67
C LEU A 62 6.16 -6.80 3.67
N ALA A 63 6.48 -5.77 4.44
CA ALA A 63 7.77 -5.07 4.49
C ALA A 63 8.87 -5.86 5.21
N SER A 64 9.28 -7.03 4.69
CA SER A 64 10.26 -7.91 5.35
C SER A 64 11.67 -7.32 5.43
N THR A 65 11.96 -6.33 4.60
CA THR A 65 13.23 -5.58 4.58
C THR A 65 13.07 -4.16 5.14
N GLY A 66 11.96 -3.87 5.84
CA GLY A 66 11.71 -2.55 6.43
C GLY A 66 11.24 -1.48 5.44
N VAL A 67 10.75 -1.85 4.26
CA VAL A 67 10.24 -0.88 3.28
C VAL A 67 8.78 -1.19 2.98
N ARG A 68 7.88 -0.24 3.29
CA ARG A 68 6.50 -0.26 2.82
C ARG A 68 6.48 0.13 1.34
N VAL A 69 5.69 -0.60 0.56
CA VAL A 69 5.41 -0.28 -0.83
C VAL A 69 3.90 -0.28 -1.01
N VAL A 70 3.36 0.82 -1.51
CA VAL A 70 1.96 0.93 -1.91
C VAL A 70 1.91 1.27 -3.40
N VAL A 71 1.14 0.49 -4.16
CA VAL A 71 0.90 0.73 -5.58
C VAL A 71 -0.49 1.33 -5.75
N VAL A 72 -0.57 2.50 -6.38
CA VAL A 72 -1.85 3.10 -6.75
C VAL A 72 -2.23 2.63 -8.13
N MET A 73 -3.44 2.11 -8.28
CA MET A 73 -3.92 1.56 -9.55
C MET A 73 -5.28 2.13 -9.93
N GLN A 74 -5.52 2.16 -11.24
CA GLN A 74 -6.82 2.40 -11.85
C GLN A 74 -7.44 1.04 -12.20
N ALA A 75 -8.29 0.54 -11.31
CA ALA A 75 -8.95 -0.74 -11.50
C ALA A 75 -10.33 -0.60 -12.16
N GLU A 76 -10.67 -1.56 -13.01
CA GLU A 76 -12.02 -1.71 -13.53
C GLU A 76 -12.94 -2.27 -12.44
N PRO A 77 -14.22 -1.84 -12.33
CA PRO A 77 -15.11 -2.35 -11.28
C PRO A 77 -15.27 -3.88 -11.28
N SER A 78 -15.09 -4.54 -12.42
CA SER A 78 -15.16 -6.00 -12.54
C SER A 78 -13.98 -6.75 -11.94
N THR A 79 -12.87 -6.07 -11.64
CA THR A 79 -11.68 -6.65 -11.01
C THR A 79 -11.65 -6.43 -9.50
N LEU A 80 -12.68 -5.79 -8.95
CA LEU A 80 -12.79 -5.41 -7.54
C LEU A 80 -13.88 -6.22 -6.85
N HIS A 81 -13.54 -6.74 -5.68
CA HIS A 81 -14.51 -7.31 -4.75
C HIS A 81 -14.46 -6.49 -3.46
N ALA A 82 -15.44 -5.62 -3.26
CA ALA A 82 -15.53 -4.82 -2.04
C ALA A 82 -15.84 -5.73 -0.84
N LEU A 83 -15.08 -5.57 0.23
CA LEU A 83 -15.30 -6.26 1.50
C LEU A 83 -16.24 -5.42 2.38
N ALA A 84 -16.91 -6.09 3.32
CA ALA A 84 -17.84 -5.41 4.22
C ALA A 84 -17.12 -4.56 5.27
N GLU A 85 -15.99 -5.06 5.78
CA GLU A 85 -15.18 -4.40 6.80
C GLU A 85 -13.70 -4.72 6.55
N PRO A 86 -12.78 -3.79 6.90
CA PRO A 86 -13.07 -2.41 7.31
C PRO A 86 -13.48 -1.52 6.12
N PRO A 87 -13.94 -0.28 6.34
CA PRO A 87 -14.29 0.64 5.27
C PRO A 87 -13.18 0.79 4.21
N GLY A 88 -13.57 0.77 2.94
CA GLY A 88 -12.66 0.81 1.80
C GLY A 88 -11.90 -0.50 1.52
N ALA A 89 -12.01 -1.54 2.36
CA ALA A 89 -11.31 -2.79 2.10
C ALA A 89 -11.83 -3.48 0.83
N THR A 90 -10.92 -3.92 -0.03
CA THR A 90 -11.27 -4.59 -1.28
C THR A 90 -10.27 -5.68 -1.63
N GLU A 91 -10.76 -6.81 -2.13
CA GLU A 91 -9.91 -7.79 -2.78
C GLU A 91 -9.74 -7.47 -4.26
N VAL A 92 -8.51 -7.57 -4.72
CA VAL A 92 -8.10 -7.19 -6.07
C VAL A 92 -7.40 -8.35 -6.76
N SER A 93 -7.69 -8.52 -8.05
CA SER A 93 -7.03 -9.52 -8.91
C SER A 93 -6.80 -8.99 -10.32
N GLY A 94 -5.93 -9.67 -11.08
CA GLY A 94 -5.77 -9.40 -12.52
C GLY A 94 -5.07 -8.09 -12.86
N LEU A 95 -4.32 -7.53 -11.92
CA LEU A 95 -3.59 -6.27 -12.05
C LEU A 95 -2.45 -6.34 -13.06
N ARG A 96 -2.28 -5.26 -13.83
CA ARG A 96 -1.23 -5.13 -14.86
C ARG A 96 -0.47 -3.81 -14.73
N ALA A 97 0.72 -3.75 -15.31
CA ALA A 97 1.57 -2.56 -15.31
C ALA A 97 0.87 -1.31 -15.88
N ARG A 98 0.09 -1.49 -16.94
CA ARG A 98 -0.67 -0.40 -17.58
C ARG A 98 -1.75 0.24 -16.68
N ASP A 99 -2.15 -0.45 -15.62
CA ASP A 99 -3.19 0.01 -14.70
C ASP A 99 -2.57 0.82 -13.53
N VAL A 100 -1.23 0.87 -13.44
CA VAL A 100 -0.53 1.60 -12.38
C VAL A 100 -0.59 3.11 -12.62
N ALA A 101 -0.97 3.85 -11.58
CA ALA A 101 -1.02 5.31 -11.57
C ALA A 101 0.15 5.93 -10.81
N ALA A 102 0.66 5.27 -9.76
CA ALA A 102 1.79 5.75 -8.96
C ALA A 102 2.35 4.64 -8.06
N PHE A 103 3.53 4.88 -7.52
CA PHE A 103 4.10 4.12 -6.39
C PHE A 103 4.36 5.05 -5.21
N TYR A 104 4.21 4.49 -4.01
CA TYR A 104 4.57 5.12 -2.75
C TYR A 104 5.50 4.18 -1.99
N VAL A 105 6.67 4.69 -1.60
CA VAL A 105 7.73 3.89 -0.98
C VAL A 105 8.38 4.69 0.14
N ASP A 106 8.70 4.03 1.24
CA ASP A 106 9.48 4.65 2.32
C ASP A 106 10.84 5.19 1.85
N SER A 107 11.31 6.25 2.50
CA SER A 107 12.72 6.62 2.51
C SER A 107 13.54 5.65 3.37
N ASP A 108 14.86 5.62 3.16
CA ASP A 108 15.75 4.63 3.81
C ASP A 108 15.83 4.80 5.34
N ASP A 109 15.49 5.97 5.87
CA ASP A 109 15.47 6.31 7.30
C ASP A 109 14.28 5.70 8.05
N ALA A 110 13.18 5.36 7.38
CA ALA A 110 12.03 4.71 8.00
C ALA A 110 12.27 3.23 8.33
N ALA A 111 13.32 2.62 7.78
CA ALA A 111 13.47 1.17 7.73
C ALA A 111 13.51 0.47 9.10
N GLU A 112 14.18 1.09 10.07
CA GLU A 112 14.23 0.57 11.44
C GLU A 112 12.85 0.62 12.10
N SER A 113 12.14 1.75 11.99
CA SER A 113 10.81 1.92 12.56
C SER A 113 9.79 0.95 11.97
N VAL A 114 9.81 0.73 10.65
CA VAL A 114 8.93 -0.26 9.99
C VAL A 114 9.17 -1.66 10.55
N LEU A 115 10.43 -2.06 10.74
CA LEU A 115 10.77 -3.38 11.30
C LEU A 115 10.33 -3.53 12.76
N VAL A 116 10.43 -2.46 13.56
CA VAL A 116 9.97 -2.45 14.95
C VAL A 116 8.45 -2.58 15.03
N VAL A 117 7.69 -1.82 14.22
CA VAL A 117 6.23 -1.93 14.16
C VAL A 117 5.81 -3.34 13.71
N ARG A 118 6.46 -3.86 12.67
CA ARG A 118 6.25 -5.23 12.19
C ARG A 118 6.50 -6.26 13.29
N ALA A 119 7.55 -6.11 14.09
CA ALA A 119 7.82 -7.02 15.20
C ALA A 119 6.69 -6.99 16.24
N ALA A 120 6.23 -5.79 16.62
CA ALA A 120 5.11 -5.62 17.55
C ALA A 120 3.80 -6.24 17.02
N LEU A 121 3.51 -6.10 15.73
CA LEU A 121 2.38 -6.78 15.07
C LEU A 121 2.47 -8.30 15.18
N ASN A 122 3.65 -8.88 14.96
CA ASN A 122 3.85 -10.34 15.08
C ASN A 122 3.70 -10.83 16.53
N ASP A 123 4.07 -9.99 17.51
CA ASP A 123 3.91 -10.28 18.94
C ASP A 123 2.48 -10.02 19.45
N ASN A 124 1.60 -9.47 18.60
CA ASN A 124 0.21 -9.08 18.92
C ASN A 124 0.12 -8.10 20.11
N ASP A 125 1.08 -7.17 20.21
CA ASP A 125 1.08 -6.11 21.23
C ASP A 125 0.35 -4.87 20.69
N GLU A 126 -0.98 -4.86 20.78
CA GLU A 126 -1.83 -3.82 20.19
C GLU A 126 -1.52 -2.41 20.74
N ASP A 127 -1.26 -2.28 22.04
CA ASP A 127 -0.94 -0.99 22.68
C ASP A 127 0.39 -0.42 22.15
N LEU A 128 1.39 -1.29 21.98
CA LEU A 128 2.68 -0.91 21.41
C LEU A 128 2.54 -0.56 19.92
N VAL A 129 1.76 -1.34 19.16
CA VAL A 129 1.51 -1.08 17.73
C VAL A 129 0.92 0.31 17.51
N VAL A 130 -0.09 0.71 18.28
CA VAL A 130 -0.70 2.06 18.17
C VAL A 130 0.35 3.15 18.39
N THR A 131 1.17 3.01 19.42
CA THR A 131 2.22 3.99 19.74
C THR A 131 3.26 4.08 18.62
N LEU A 132 3.66 2.94 18.06
CA LEU A 132 4.68 2.87 17.02
C LEU A 132 4.16 3.33 15.64
N LEU A 133 2.87 3.15 15.35
CA LEU A 133 2.25 3.67 14.13
C LEU A 133 2.25 5.20 14.13
N ASP A 134 1.91 5.84 15.25
CA ASP A 134 1.99 7.31 15.40
C ASP A 134 3.43 7.83 15.18
N GLU A 135 4.45 7.07 15.61
CA GLU A 135 5.85 7.42 15.32
C GLU A 135 6.21 7.22 13.85
N LEU A 136 5.69 6.15 13.22
CA LEU A 136 5.93 5.82 11.82
C LEU A 136 5.27 6.83 10.87
N ASP A 137 4.17 7.46 11.26
CA ASP A 137 3.53 8.57 10.55
C ASP A 137 4.44 9.80 10.40
N GLY A 138 5.52 9.88 11.17
CA GLY A 138 6.59 10.88 10.97
C GLY A 138 7.44 10.64 9.71
N PHE A 139 7.31 9.48 9.06
CA PHE A 139 8.03 9.14 7.83
C PHE A 139 7.09 9.11 6.62
N ASP A 140 7.25 10.12 5.76
CA ASP A 140 6.48 10.25 4.53
C ASP A 140 6.82 9.15 3.52
N LEU A 141 5.80 8.60 2.87
CA LEU A 141 5.97 7.77 1.69
C LEU A 141 6.29 8.65 0.47
N GLN A 142 7.43 8.40 -0.15
CA GLN A 142 7.86 9.10 -1.36
C GLN A 142 7.04 8.65 -2.57
N TRP A 143 6.53 9.62 -3.33
CA TRP A 143 5.78 9.38 -4.56
C TRP A 143 6.71 9.16 -5.76
N PHE A 144 6.39 8.18 -6.59
CA PHE A 144 7.08 7.89 -7.86
C PHE A 144 6.07 7.67 -8.98
N ALA A 145 6.41 8.13 -10.17
CA ALA A 145 5.63 7.93 -11.38
C ALA A 145 5.75 6.47 -11.91
N PRO A 146 4.77 5.98 -12.69
CA PRO A 146 4.82 4.64 -13.30
C PRO A 146 6.11 4.36 -14.08
N GLU A 147 6.66 5.37 -14.75
CA GLU A 147 7.88 5.28 -15.56
C GLU A 147 9.15 5.01 -14.72
N GLU A 148 9.10 5.31 -13.42
CA GLU A 148 10.23 5.14 -12.50
C GLU A 148 10.32 3.72 -11.90
N ILE A 149 9.44 2.80 -12.31
CA ILE A 149 9.43 1.41 -11.81
C ILE A 149 10.79 0.71 -11.98
N GLY A 150 11.54 1.04 -13.05
CA GLY A 150 12.87 0.51 -13.29
C GLY A 150 13.91 0.99 -12.27
N ASP A 151 13.82 2.25 -11.83
CA ASP A 151 14.67 2.82 -10.77
C ASP A 151 14.35 2.20 -9.41
N LEU A 152 13.04 2.05 -9.11
CA LEU A 152 12.59 1.36 -7.90
C LEU A 152 13.09 -0.09 -7.86
N CYS A 153 12.98 -0.85 -8.96
CA CYS A 153 13.50 -2.21 -9.00
C CYS A 153 15.01 -2.28 -8.75
N ARG A 154 15.79 -1.31 -9.24
CA ARG A 154 17.23 -1.20 -8.95
C ARG A 154 17.50 -0.89 -7.47
N ARG A 155 16.73 0.01 -6.86
CA ARG A 155 16.83 0.36 -5.43
C ARG A 155 16.73 -0.88 -4.53
N PHE A 156 15.88 -1.83 -4.87
CA PHE A 156 15.64 -3.03 -4.05
C PHE A 156 16.46 -4.27 -4.42
N SER A 157 17.45 -4.14 -5.30
CA SER A 157 18.25 -5.28 -5.79
C SER A 157 19.54 -5.53 -4.99
N VAL A 158 19.51 -5.19 -3.70
CA VAL A 158 20.62 -5.40 -2.75
C VAL A 158 20.69 -6.85 -2.30
#